data_AF-A0A821ESK9-F1
#
_entry.id   AF-A0A821ESK9-F1
#
_cell.length_a   1.000
_cell.length_b   1.000
_cell.length_c   1.000
_cell.angle_alpha   90.00
_cell.angle_beta   90.00
_cell.angle_gamma   90.00
#
_symmetry.space_group_name_H-M   'P 1'
#
loop_
_entity.id
_entity.type
_entity.pdbx_description
1 polymer ?
#
loop_
_entity_poly.entity_id
_entity_poly.type
_entity_poly.pdbx_seq_one_letter_code
_entity_poly.pdbx_strand_id
1 'polypeptide(L)'
;MNRSQKFTRFLQLFEKASESVMYYDEIVSTVQRIQNIEALMIPIQFNPDQVFDERKYLVDAVAKTYFRKATDDVQHLIPVEVVADGNCLYNSILLLMNNSMITTSELRVRTVI
;
A
#
# COMPACT_ATOMS: atom_id res chain seq x y z
N MET A 1 -22.90 -6.02 -0.21
CA MET A 1 -21.87 -6.06 -1.26
C MET A 1 -21.08 -7.35 -1.07
N ASN A 2 -20.96 -8.19 -2.09
CA ASN A 2 -20.28 -9.49 -1.96
C ASN A 2 -18.74 -9.35 -2.02
N ARG A 3 -18.03 -10.42 -1.66
CA ARG A 3 -16.55 -10.50 -1.60
C ARG A 3 -15.85 -9.96 -2.85
N SER A 4 -16.29 -10.42 -4.02
CA SER A 4 -15.68 -10.00 -5.29
C SER A 4 -15.88 -8.50 -5.51
N GLN A 5 -17.08 -8.00 -5.22
CA GLN A 5 -17.40 -6.57 -5.34
C GLN A 5 -16.59 -5.67 -4.39
N LYS A 6 -16.30 -6.12 -3.16
CA LYS A 6 -15.44 -5.40 -2.21
C LYS A 6 -14.00 -5.30 -2.72
N PHE A 7 -13.45 -6.42 -3.17
CA PHE A 7 -12.08 -6.45 -3.69
C PHE A 7 -11.96 -5.68 -5.00
N THR A 8 -12.93 -5.80 -5.91
CA THR A 8 -12.99 -4.98 -7.13
C THR A 8 -13.05 -3.49 -6.78
N ARG A 9 -13.86 -3.08 -5.80
CA ARG A 9 -13.94 -1.68 -5.38
C ARG A 9 -12.63 -1.19 -4.75
N PHE A 10 -11.96 -2.04 -3.97
CA PHE A 10 -10.64 -1.75 -3.42
C PHE A 10 -9.58 -1.58 -4.53
N LEU A 11 -9.55 -2.49 -5.52
CA LEU A 11 -8.66 -2.39 -6.67
C LEU A 11 -8.96 -1.15 -7.52
N GLN A 12 -10.22 -0.82 -7.75
CA GLN A 12 -10.61 0.40 -8.46
C GLN A 12 -10.20 1.67 -7.73
N LEU A 13 -10.24 1.68 -6.40
CA LEU A 13 -9.72 2.79 -5.61
C LEU A 13 -8.20 2.91 -5.74
N PHE A 14 -7.48 1.78 -5.75
CA PHE A 14 -6.04 1.76 -5.99
C PHE A 14 -5.67 2.18 -7.41
N GLU A 15 -6.39 1.70 -8.43
CA GLU A 15 -6.20 2.06 -9.83
C GLU A 15 -6.41 3.57 -10.02
N LYS A 16 -7.54 4.10 -9.53
CA LYS A 16 -7.82 5.53 -9.56
C LYS A 16 -6.79 6.35 -8.79
N ALA A 17 -6.32 5.85 -7.64
CA ALA A 17 -5.26 6.50 -6.89
C ALA A 17 -3.91 6.46 -7.63
N SER A 18 -3.64 5.37 -8.36
CA SER A 18 -2.43 5.20 -9.18
C SER A 18 -2.41 6.16 -10.38
N GLU A 19 -3.58 6.47 -10.94
CA GLU A 19 -3.76 7.50 -11.97
C GLU A 19 -3.60 8.92 -11.40
N SER A 20 -3.94 9.09 -10.11
CA SER A 20 -3.82 10.31 -9.31
C SER A 20 -2.45 10.51 -8.63
N VAL A 21 -1.43 9.70 -8.93
CA VAL A 21 -0.07 9.76 -8.31
C VAL A 21 0.68 11.08 -8.55
N MET A 22 0.02 12.11 -9.09
CA MET A 22 0.60 13.43 -9.27
C MET A 22 0.66 14.27 -7.98
N TYR A 23 -0.10 13.96 -6.92
CA TYR A 23 -0.08 14.77 -5.70
C TYR A 23 -0.12 13.94 -4.41
N TYR A 24 0.84 14.19 -3.51
CA TYR A 24 0.95 13.54 -2.20
C TYR A 24 -0.35 13.59 -1.38
N ASP A 25 -1.09 14.69 -1.46
CA ASP A 25 -2.38 14.86 -0.78
C ASP A 25 -3.46 13.88 -1.28
N GLU A 26 -3.43 13.49 -2.56
CA GLU A 26 -4.36 12.50 -3.12
C GLU A 26 -4.03 11.08 -2.65
N ILE A 27 -2.74 10.78 -2.42
CA ILE A 27 -2.29 9.52 -1.80
C ILE A 27 -2.81 9.44 -0.36
N VAL A 28 -2.59 10.50 0.44
CA VAL A 28 -3.06 10.57 1.84
C VAL A 28 -4.59 10.44 1.91
N SER A 29 -5.32 11.17 1.06
CA SER A 29 -6.78 11.12 0.96
C SER A 29 -7.30 9.73 0.56
N THR A 30 -6.63 9.05 -0.37
CA THR A 30 -6.96 7.68 -0.77
C THR A 30 -6.75 6.71 0.39
N VAL A 31 -5.63 6.81 1.09
CA VAL A 31 -5.33 5.96 2.24
C VAL A 31 -6.38 6.15 3.34
N GLN A 32 -6.75 7.40 3.64
CA GLN A 32 -7.83 7.70 4.59
C GLN A 32 -9.19 7.11 4.15
N ARG A 33 -9.51 7.16 2.85
CA ARG A 33 -10.73 6.53 2.32
C ARG A 33 -10.70 5.01 2.45
N ILE A 34 -9.55 4.38 2.25
CA ILE A 34 -9.36 2.94 2.45
C ILE A 34 -9.51 2.58 3.94
N GLN A 35 -8.95 3.38 4.85
CA GLN A 35 -9.10 3.20 6.30
C GLN A 35 -10.55 3.29 6.77
N ASN A 36 -11.35 4.16 6.13
CA ASN A 36 -12.77 4.34 6.44
C ASN A 36 -13.69 3.27 5.82
N ILE A 37 -13.15 2.27 5.13
CA ILE A 37 -13.95 1.11 4.71
C ILE A 37 -14.25 0.28 5.97
N GLU A 38 -15.42 0.51 6.57
CA GLU A 38 -15.97 -0.21 7.75
C GLU A 38 -16.03 -1.74 7.58
N ALA A 39 -15.75 -2.26 6.38
CA ALA A 39 -15.70 -3.69 6.09
C ALA A 39 -14.35 -4.37 6.37
N LEU A 40 -13.30 -3.64 6.75
CA LEU A 40 -12.02 -4.24 7.12
C LEU A 40 -12.05 -4.70 8.58
N MET A 41 -11.98 -6.01 8.83
CA MET A 41 -11.92 -6.57 10.20
C MET A 41 -10.63 -6.17 10.95
N ILE A 42 -9.64 -5.64 10.25
CA ILE A 42 -8.41 -5.11 10.84
C ILE A 42 -8.25 -3.66 10.35
N PRO A 43 -8.17 -2.67 11.25
CA PRO A 43 -7.86 -1.31 10.85
C PRO A 43 -6.44 -1.26 10.26
N ILE A 44 -6.33 -0.78 9.03
CA ILE A 44 -5.03 -0.52 8.40
C ILE A 44 -4.45 0.73 9.07
N GLN A 45 -3.50 0.53 9.98
CA GLN A 45 -2.77 1.62 10.62
C GLN A 45 -1.65 2.07 9.68
N PHE A 46 -1.94 3.07 8.86
CA PHE A 46 -0.93 3.67 7.98
C PHE A 46 -0.28 4.85 8.69
N ASN A 47 1.04 4.85 8.77
CA ASN A 47 1.80 6.01 9.24
C ASN A 47 2.58 6.62 8.06
N PRO A 48 2.13 7.75 7.48
CA PRO A 48 2.80 8.40 6.36
C PRO A 48 4.21 8.92 6.72
N ASP A 49 4.47 9.16 8.01
CA ASP A 49 5.74 9.71 8.50
C ASP A 49 6.74 8.60 8.90
N GLN A 50 6.57 7.39 8.37
CA GLN A 50 7.47 6.29 8.66
C GLN A 50 8.86 6.57 8.07
N VAL A 51 9.83 6.79 8.94
CA VAL A 51 11.24 6.98 8.56
C VAL A 51 11.76 5.66 7.98
N PHE A 52 12.39 5.74 6.81
CA PHE A 52 13.03 4.60 6.18
C PHE A 52 14.20 4.10 7.03
N ASP A 53 14.17 2.82 7.40
CA ASP A 53 15.21 2.14 8.18
C ASP A 53 15.98 1.17 7.26
N GLU A 54 17.20 1.56 6.87
CA GLU A 54 18.11 0.76 6.04
C GLU A 54 18.53 -0.57 6.67
N ARG A 55 18.39 -0.73 7.99
CA ARG A 55 18.69 -2.02 8.66
C ARG A 55 17.55 -3.01 8.51
N LYS A 56 16.35 -2.53 8.21
CA LYS A 56 15.12 -3.32 8.13
C LYS A 56 14.63 -3.50 6.70
N TYR A 57 14.89 -2.54 5.82
CA TYR A 57 14.32 -2.48 4.49
C TYR A 57 15.40 -2.38 3.42
N LEU A 58 15.20 -3.12 2.33
CA LEU A 58 16.00 -2.99 1.11
C LEU A 58 15.26 -2.12 0.10
N VAL A 59 16.02 -1.34 -0.67
CA VAL A 59 15.45 -0.49 -1.73
C VAL A 59 15.23 -1.32 -2.98
N ASP A 60 14.02 -1.26 -3.54
CA ASP A 60 13.74 -1.88 -4.84
C ASP A 60 14.40 -1.05 -5.95
N ALA A 61 15.51 -1.56 -6.49
CA ALA A 61 16.29 -0.89 -7.52
C ALA A 61 15.52 -0.71 -8.84
N VAL A 62 14.61 -1.63 -9.17
CA VAL A 62 13.81 -1.59 -10.38
C VAL A 62 12.72 -0.53 -10.24
N ALA A 63 11.95 -0.57 -9.15
CA ALA A 63 10.95 0.44 -8.83
C ALA A 63 11.57 1.85 -8.72
N LYS A 64 12.76 1.96 -8.11
CA LYS A 64 13.49 3.24 -8.02
C LYS A 64 13.87 3.78 -9.40
N THR A 65 14.17 2.91 -10.36
CA THR A 65 14.43 3.32 -11.74
C THR A 65 13.16 3.83 -12.42
N TYR A 66 11.99 3.25 -12.12
CA TYR A 66 10.71 3.77 -12.60
C TYR A 66 10.36 5.11 -11.93
N PHE A 67 10.59 5.28 -10.64
CA PHE A 67 10.33 6.54 -9.92
C PHE A 67 11.18 7.69 -10.47
N ARG A 68 12.44 7.43 -10.85
CA ARG A 68 13.30 8.44 -11.51
C ARG A 68 12.77 8.91 -12.86
N LYS A 69 11.92 8.12 -13.53
CA LYS A 69 11.28 8.47 -14.79
C LYS A 69 9.90 9.11 -14.58
N ALA A 70 9.38 9.07 -13.36
CA ALA A 70 8.14 9.70 -12.97
C ALA A 70 8.36 11.18 -12.60
N THR A 71 7.30 11.86 -12.18
CA THR A 71 7.32 13.29 -11.83
C THR A 71 8.24 13.58 -10.65
N ASP A 72 8.70 14.83 -10.52
CA ASP A 72 9.58 15.24 -9.41
C ASP A 72 8.93 15.02 -8.02
N ASP A 73 7.59 15.03 -7.98
CA ASP A 73 6.80 14.84 -6.76
C ASP A 73 6.98 13.46 -6.11
N VAL A 74 7.50 12.45 -6.82
CA VAL A 74 7.72 11.11 -6.24
C VAL A 74 9.18 10.77 -6.01
N GLN A 75 10.12 11.66 -6.35
CA GLN A 75 11.56 11.39 -6.20
C GLN A 75 12.02 11.30 -4.74
N HIS A 76 11.28 11.92 -3.81
CA HIS A 76 11.55 11.84 -2.38
C HIS A 76 11.06 10.53 -1.74
N LEU A 77 10.27 9.73 -2.46
CA LEU A 77 9.77 8.44 -1.99
C LEU A 77 10.80 7.33 -2.20
N ILE A 78 10.91 6.42 -1.23
CA ILE A 78 11.84 5.29 -1.27
C ILE A 78 11.04 4.00 -1.50
N PRO A 79 11.10 3.39 -2.70
CA PRO A 79 10.43 2.11 -2.92
C PRO A 79 11.19 0.99 -2.20
N VAL A 80 10.46 0.22 -1.40
CA VAL A 80 10.99 -0.88 -0.60
C VAL A 80 10.75 -2.21 -1.33
N GLU A 81 11.71 -3.13 -1.28
CA GLU A 81 11.56 -4.48 -1.81
C GLU A 81 10.46 -5.26 -1.08
N VAL A 82 9.66 -5.98 -1.86
CA VAL A 82 8.51 -6.74 -1.37
C VAL A 82 8.56 -8.16 -1.91
N VAL A 83 8.21 -9.13 -1.07
CA VAL A 83 8.19 -10.55 -1.46
C VAL A 83 7.18 -10.77 -2.61
N ALA A 84 7.65 -11.38 -3.69
CA ALA A 84 6.88 -11.66 -4.91
C ALA A 84 6.20 -13.04 -4.88
N ASP A 85 5.44 -13.33 -3.83
CA ASP A 85 4.75 -14.62 -3.60
C ASP A 85 3.30 -14.66 -4.12
N GLY A 86 2.91 -13.68 -4.94
CA GLY A 86 1.51 -13.47 -5.34
C GLY A 86 0.66 -12.76 -4.29
N ASN A 87 1.24 -12.31 -3.16
CA ASN A 87 0.62 -11.46 -2.14
C ASN A 87 1.31 -10.10 -2.03
N CYS A 88 2.03 -9.64 -3.05
CA CYS A 88 2.85 -8.42 -3.03
C CYS A 88 2.10 -7.20 -2.48
N LEU A 89 0.84 -6.98 -2.87
CA LEU A 89 -0.01 -5.91 -2.32
C LEU A 89 -0.15 -5.98 -0.79
N TYR A 90 -0.42 -7.16 -0.23
CA TYR A 90 -0.58 -7.35 1.21
C TYR A 90 0.75 -7.27 1.95
N ASN A 91 1.84 -7.75 1.33
CA ASN A 91 3.18 -7.54 1.84
C ASN A 91 3.52 -6.05 1.94
N SER A 92 3.22 -5.25 0.91
CA SER A 92 3.43 -3.79 0.93
C SER A 92 2.64 -3.11 2.05
N ILE A 93 1.38 -3.50 2.26
CA ILE A 93 0.56 -2.94 3.34
C ILE A 93 1.13 -3.28 4.71
N LEU A 94 1.57 -4.52 4.94
CA LEU A 94 2.17 -4.90 6.24
C LEU A 94 3.47 -4.13 6.54
N LEU A 95 4.29 -3.89 5.52
CA LEU A 95 5.50 -3.08 5.66
C LEU A 95 5.17 -1.65 6.13
N LEU A 96 4.13 -1.05 5.54
CA LEU A 96 3.63 0.29 5.87
C LEU A 96 2.87 0.35 7.21
N MET A 97 2.29 -0.77 7.64
CA MET A 97 1.67 -0.87 8.97
C MET A 97 2.69 -1.05 10.08
N ASN A 98 3.92 -1.46 9.74
CA ASN A 98 4.98 -1.80 10.68
C ASN A 98 4.51 -2.78 11.79
N ASN A 99 3.55 -3.65 11.47
CA ASN A 99 2.87 -4.52 12.45
C ASN A 99 3.26 -5.98 12.22
N SER A 100 4.02 -6.55 13.15
CA SER A 100 4.48 -7.95 13.07
C SER A 100 3.43 -8.97 13.54
N MET A 101 2.29 -8.54 14.08
CA MET A 101 1.26 -9.41 14.65
C MET A 101 0.26 -9.93 13.62
N ILE A 102 0.34 -9.46 12.36
CA ILE A 102 -0.59 -9.83 11.29
C ILE A 102 0.21 -10.41 10.14
N THR A 103 -0.17 -11.61 9.69
CA THR A 103 0.43 -12.24 8.52
C THR A 103 -0.23 -11.76 7.22
N THR A 104 0.47 -11.91 6.10
CA THR A 104 -0.06 -11.58 4.76
C THR A 104 -1.33 -12.35 4.44
N SER A 105 -1.37 -13.63 4.83
CA SER A 105 -2.51 -14.51 4.67
C SER A 105 -3.73 -14.02 5.46
N GLU A 106 -3.53 -13.58 6.70
CA GLU A 106 -4.62 -13.01 7.52
C GLU A 106 -5.15 -11.71 6.93
N LEU A 107 -4.25 -10.82 6.48
CA LEU A 107 -4.62 -9.58 5.81
C LEU A 107 -5.40 -9.88 4.51
N ARG A 108 -4.93 -10.84 3.70
CA ARG A 108 -5.58 -11.26 2.45
C ARG A 108 -6.96 -11.86 2.68
N VAL A 109 -7.13 -12.71 3.69
CA VAL A 109 -8.42 -13.32 4.00
C VAL A 109 -9.40 -12.26 4.53
N ARG A 110 -8.95 -11.35 5.40
CA ARG A 110 -9.82 -10.38 6.07
C ARG A 110 -10.17 -9.13 5.26
N THR A 111 -9.38 -8.80 4.23
CA THR A 111 -9.69 -7.71 3.27
C THR A 111 -10.71 -8.15 2.22
N VAL A 112 -10.84 -9.47 2.01
CA VAL A 112 -11.59 -10.07 0.90
C VAL A 112 -12.92 -10.70 1.37
N ILE A 113 -13.29 -10.63 2.66
CA ILE A 113 -14.61 -11.09 3.16
C ILE A 113 -15.61 -9.94 3.23
#